data_AF-A0AB39TF64-F1
#
_entry.id   AF-A0AB39TF64-F1
#
_cell.length_a   1.000
_cell.length_b   1.000
_cell.length_c   1.000
_cell.angle_alpha   90.00
_cell.angle_beta   90.00
_cell.angle_gamma   90.00
#
_symmetry.space_group_name_H-M   'P 1'
#
loop_
_entity.id
_entity.type
_entity.pdbx_description
1 polymer ?
#
loop_
_entity_poly.entity_id
_entity_poly.type
_entity_poly.pdbx_seq_one_letter_code
_entity_poly.pdbx_strand_id
1 'polypeptide(L)' 'MNPRPRYETRLIDACSPHFLLLECWGIWDRTRHDYLRAPGSTHRIRRFYTLAAAQAHLGALVRPGGSL' A
#
# COMPACT_ATOMS: atom_id res chain seq x y z
N MET A 1 -6.56 -3.54 -32.24
CA MET A 1 -6.42 -2.49 -31.20
C MET A 1 -5.39 -2.97 -30.20
N ASN A 2 -4.31 -2.22 -29.98
CA ASN A 2 -3.36 -2.54 -28.90
C ASN A 2 -4.09 -2.35 -27.55
N PRO A 3 -4.17 -3.36 -26.67
CA PRO A 3 -4.73 -3.18 -25.35
C PRO A 3 -3.88 -2.14 -24.62
N ARG A 4 -4.49 -0.98 -24.30
CA ARG A 4 -3.78 0.06 -23.57
C ARG A 4 -3.52 -0.43 -22.14
N PRO A 5 -2.41 -0.02 -21.49
CA PRO A 5 -2.06 -0.51 -20.17
C PRO A 5 -3.13 -0.15 -19.12
N ARG A 6 -3.42 -1.12 -18.24
CA ARG A 6 -4.26 -0.99 -17.04
C ARG A 6 -3.34 -0.77 -15.84
N TYR A 7 -3.64 0.23 -15.02
CA TYR A 7 -2.83 0.55 -13.84
C TYR A 7 -3.53 0.06 -12.56
N GLU A 8 -2.75 -0.49 -11.63
CA GLU A 8 -3.21 -0.99 -10.35
C GLU A 8 -2.31 -0.47 -9.23
N THR A 9 -2.90 -0.14 -8.08
CA THR A 9 -2.14 0.11 -6.84
C THR A 9 -2.13 -1.17 -6.03
N ARG A 10 -0.92 -1.64 -5.75
CA ARG A 10 -0.66 -2.93 -5.12
C ARG A 10 0.22 -2.72 -3.89
N LEU A 11 -0.05 -3.51 -2.85
CA LEU A 11 0.90 -3.74 -1.77
C LEU A 11 1.76 -4.93 -2.16
N ILE A 12 3.07 -4.73 -2.16
CA ILE A 12 4.07 -5.75 -2.51
C ILE A 12 5.09 -5.84 -1.40
N ASP A 13 5.65 -7.04 -1.22
CA ASP A 13 6.86 -7.19 -0.43
C ASP A 13 8.08 -6.83 -1.29
N ALA A 14 8.71 -5.70 -0.98
CA ALA A 14 9.90 -5.23 -1.69
C ALA A 14 11.14 -6.11 -1.47
N CYS A 15 11.16 -6.91 -0.39
CA CYS A 15 12.22 -7.86 -0.11
C CYS A 15 12.01 -9.21 -0.83
N SER A 16 10.84 -9.41 -1.44
CA SER A 16 10.55 -10.62 -2.19
C SER A 16 11.20 -10.56 -3.59
N PRO A 17 11.97 -11.60 -3.99
CA PRO A 17 12.64 -11.62 -5.30
C PRO A 17 11.68 -11.58 -6.50
N HIS A 18 10.39 -11.85 -6.27
CA HIS A 18 9.36 -11.82 -7.29
C HIS A 18 8.29 -10.73 -7.05
N PHE A 19 8.57 -9.77 -6.17
CA PHE A 19 7.60 -8.74 -5.77
C PHE A 19 6.25 -9.35 -5.43
N LEU A 20 6.25 -10.31 -4.50
CA LEU A 20 5.04 -11.04 -4.12
C LEU A 20 3.90 -10.05 -3.87
N LEU A 21 2.84 -10.19 -4.66
CA LEU A 21 1.64 -9.38 -4.51
C LEU A 21 0.96 -9.81 -3.21
N LEU A 22 0.93 -8.90 -2.24
CA LEU A 22 0.24 -9.12 -0.97
C LEU A 22 -1.23 -8.73 -1.11
N GLU A 23 -1.51 -7.53 -1.66
CA GLU A 23 -2.88 -7.06 -1.85
C GLU A 23 -3.03 -6.11 -3.05
N CYS A 24 -4.21 -6.12 -3.69
CA CYS A 24 -4.62 -5.06 -4.59
C CYS A 24 -5.53 -4.06 -3.85
N TRP A 25 -5.19 -2.78 -3.92
CA TRP A 25 -5.90 -1.68 -3.27
C TRP A 25 -6.84 -0.91 -4.20
N GLY A 26 -6.69 -1.13 -5.50
CA GLY A 26 -7.66 -0.70 -6.50
C GLY A 26 -7.06 -0.67 -7.89
N ILE A 27 -7.82 -0.11 -8.80
CA ILE A 27 -7.52 -0.10 -10.22
C ILE A 27 -7.90 1.26 -10.78
N TRP A 28 -7.04 1.82 -11.63
CA TRP A 28 -7.38 3.01 -12.39
C TRP A 28 -8.39 2.66 -13.51
N ASP A 29 -9.60 3.20 -13.41
CA ASP A 29 -10.60 3.15 -14.48
C ASP A 29 -10.39 4.35 -15.40
N ARG A 30 -9.87 4.04 -16.59
CA ARG A 30 -9.61 5.04 -17.63
C ARG A 30 -10.87 5.63 -18.24
N THR A 31 -11.96 4.88 -18.28
CA THR A 31 -13.22 5.32 -18.88
C THR A 31 -13.87 6.37 -18.00
N ARG A 32 -13.79 6.16 -16.68
CA ARG A 32 -14.31 7.08 -15.68
C ARG A 32 -13.32 8.16 -15.25
N HIS A 33 -12.06 8.04 -15.67
CA HIS A 33 -10.94 8.84 -15.16
C HIS A 33 -10.89 8.84 -13.62
N ASP A 34 -11.15 7.67 -13.03
CA ASP A 34 -11.34 7.52 -11.59
C ASP A 34 -10.62 6.28 -11.05
N TYR A 35 -10.28 6.32 -9.77
CA TYR A 35 -9.62 5.22 -9.08
C TYR A 35 -10.64 4.33 -8.37
N LEU A 36 -10.93 3.17 -8.96
CA LEU A 36 -11.84 2.20 -8.37
C LEU A 36 -11.15 1.45 -7.23
N ARG A 37 -11.59 1.73 -6.00
CA ARG A 37 -11.12 1.04 -4.80
C ARG A 37 -11.57 -0.42 -4.82
N ALA A 38 -10.65 -1.34 -4.49
CA ALA A 38 -11.03 -2.72 -4.24
C ALA A 38 -11.95 -2.78 -3.00
N PRO A 39 -13.01 -3.61 -2.97
CA PRO A 39 -13.89 -3.70 -1.81
C PRO A 39 -13.12 -3.95 -0.50
N GLY A 40 -13.44 -3.15 0.53
CA GLY A 40 -12.77 -3.20 1.83
C GLY A 40 -11.33 -2.69 1.87
N SER A 41 -10.74 -2.27 0.73
CA SER A 41 -9.35 -1.79 0.68
C SER A 41 -9.11 -0.59 1.58
N THR A 42 -10.07 0.34 1.70
CA THR A 42 -9.94 1.51 2.59
C THR A 42 -9.61 1.12 4.03
N HIS A 43 -10.28 0.11 4.57
CA HIS A 43 -10.04 -0.36 5.93
C HIS A 43 -8.67 -1.05 6.04
N ARG A 44 -8.31 -1.88 5.05
CA ARG A 44 -7.00 -2.57 5.02
C ARG A 44 -5.84 -1.60 4.90
N ILE A 45 -5.95 -0.60 4.00
CA ILE A 45 -4.98 0.49 3.84
C ILE A 45 -4.80 1.25 5.15
N ARG A 46 -5.91 1.64 5.79
CA ARG A 46 -5.86 2.35 7.08
C ARG A 46 -5.15 1.49 8.13
N ARG A 47 -5.54 0.22 8.27
CA ARG A 47 -4.92 -0.71 9.22
C ARG A 47 -3.42 -0.86 8.96
N PHE A 48 -3.01 -0.99 7.71
CA PHE A 48 -1.59 -1.10 7.32
C PHE A 48 -0.79 0.12 7.77
N TYR A 49 -1.23 1.33 7.40
CA TYR A 49 -0.52 2.55 7.77
C TYR A 49 -0.55 2.84 9.27
N THR A 50 -1.66 2.54 9.96
CA THR A 50 -1.71 2.64 11.43
C THR A 50 -0.72 1.70 12.10
N LEU A 51 -0.63 0.44 11.65
CA LEU A 51 0.33 -0.52 12.20
C LEU A 51 1.77 -0.11 11.92
N ALA A 52 2.08 0.32 10.69
CA ALA A 52 3.40 0.79 10.32
C ALA A 52 3.84 2.02 11.14
N ALA A 53 2.93 2.98 11.35
CA ALA A 53 3.19 4.15 12.18
C ALA A 53 3.44 3.77 13.66
N ALA A 54 2.64 2.85 14.21
CA ALA A 54 2.83 2.37 15.58
C ALA A 54 4.19 1.65 15.74
N GLN A 55 4.56 0.80 14.78
CA GLN A 55 5.85 0.11 14.77
C GLN A 55 7.03 1.10 14.67
N ALA A 56 6.92 2.11 13.80
CA ALA A 56 7.94 3.14 13.67
C ALA A 56 8.10 3.96 14.96
N HIS A 57 7.00 4.32 15.61
CA HIS A 57 7.01 5.04 16.88
C HIS A 57 7.67 4.22 18.00
N LEU A 58 7.31 2.94 18.15
CA LEU A 58 7.95 2.05 19.11
C LEU A 58 9.45 1.88 18.83
N GLY A 59 9.84 1.74 17.56
CA GLY A 59 11.25 1.68 17.16
C GLY A 59 12.03 2.96 17.49
N ALA A 60 11.40 4.13 17.39
CA ALA A 60 11.99 5.41 17.77
C ALA A 60 12.20 5.52 19.29
N LEU A 61 11.24 5.05 20.09
CA LEU A 61 11.34 5.05 21.57
C LEU A 61 12.41 4.09 22.09
N VAL A 62 12.62 2.95 21.42
CA VAL A 62 13.59 1.92 21.84
C VAL A 62 15.03 2.27 21.46
N ARG A 63 15.26 3.17 20.48
CA ARG A 63 16.62 3.62 20.14
C ARG A 63 17.13 4.62 21.18
N PRO A 64 18.25 4.34 21.88
CA PRO A 64 18.81 5.30 22.82
C PRO A 64 19.35 6.50 22.03
N GLY A 65 18.68 7.65 22.13
CA GLY A 65 19.15 8.94 21.59
C GLY A 65 18.18 9.72 20.69
N GLY A 66 16.93 9.28 20.49
CA GLY A 66 15.96 10.02 19.69
C GLY A 66 15.43 11.28 20.39
N SER A 67 16.03 12.45 20.11
CA SER A 67 15.41 13.76 20.41
C SER A 67 14.28 14.01 19.42
N LEU A 68 13.12 14.45 19.93
CA LEU A 68 11.99 14.98 19.15
C LEU A 68 12.36 16.32 18.50
#